data_AF-A0A928S7C5-F1
#
_entry.id   AF-A0A928S7C5-F1
#
_cell.length_a   1.000
_cell.length_b   1.000
_cell.length_c   1.000
_cell.angle_alpha   90.00
_cell.angle_beta   90.00
_cell.angle_gamma   90.00
#
_symmetry.space_group_name_H-M   'P 1'
#
loop_
_entity.id
_entity.type
_entity.pdbx_description
1 polymer ?
#
loop_
_entity_poly.entity_id
_entity_poly.type
_entity_poly.pdbx_seq_one_letter_code
_entity_poly.pdbx_strand_id
1 'polypeptide(L)'
;MSAESALKIEASLAALPSAERERVALYGAHLLFTEMKGRLALAARELTRFQSKYGMTLARLNEVGLPADASLETHEDYVEWSGWQATYEETHQILETLQAILEAGNAFTSTS
;
A
#
# COMPACT_ATOMS: atom_id res chain seq x y z
N MET A 1 1.98 -7.72 14.89
CA MET A 1 0.74 -7.97 15.66
C MET A 1 0.48 -9.47 15.63
N SER A 2 0.13 -10.11 16.75
CA SER A 2 -0.19 -11.55 16.72
C SER A 2 -1.57 -11.78 16.09
N ALA A 3 -1.79 -12.97 15.52
CA ALA A 3 -3.10 -13.35 14.98
C ALA A 3 -4.20 -13.26 16.04
N GLU A 4 -3.89 -13.64 17.29
CA GLU A 4 -4.78 -13.50 18.44
C GLU A 4 -5.16 -12.03 18.71
N SER A 5 -4.21 -11.11 18.57
CA SER A 5 -4.47 -9.68 18.75
C SER A 5 -5.38 -9.13 17.65
N ALA A 6 -5.17 -9.55 16.40
CA ALA A 6 -6.01 -9.15 15.26
C ALA A 6 -7.47 -9.61 15.47
N LEU A 7 -7.67 -10.88 15.81
CA LEU A 7 -8.99 -11.45 16.09
C LEU A 7 -9.69 -10.73 17.24
N LYS A 8 -8.95 -10.35 18.28
CA LYS A 8 -9.52 -9.59 19.41
C LYS A 8 -9.96 -8.18 19.00
N ILE A 9 -9.20 -7.50 18.15
CA ILE A 9 -9.58 -6.19 17.60
C ILE A 9 -10.84 -6.31 16.74
N GLU A 10 -10.90 -7.28 15.84
CA GLU A 10 -12.06 -7.52 14.99
C GLU A 10 -13.33 -7.81 15.80
N ALA A 11 -13.23 -8.70 16.79
CA ALA A 11 -14.34 -9.00 17.70
C ALA A 11 -14.80 -7.75 18.47
N SER A 12 -13.87 -6.90 18.91
CA SER A 12 -14.19 -5.65 19.62
C SER A 12 -14.88 -4.63 18.71
N LEU A 13 -14.43 -4.48 17.46
CA LEU A 13 -15.07 -3.64 16.45
C LEU A 13 -16.48 -4.14 16.09
N ALA A 14 -16.65 -5.46 16.00
CA ALA A 14 -17.93 -6.10 15.74
C ALA A 14 -18.93 -5.94 16.90
N ALA A 15 -18.45 -5.73 18.13
CA ALA A 15 -19.30 -5.47 19.28
C ALA A 15 -19.84 -4.02 19.33
N LEU A 16 -19.26 -3.09 18.56
CA LEU A 16 -19.75 -1.71 18.49
C LEU A 16 -21.11 -1.64 17.78
N PRO A 17 -22.01 -0.71 18.21
CA PRO A 17 -23.17 -0.32 17.42
C PRO A 17 -22.77 0.10 15.99
N SER A 18 -23.63 -0.15 15.00
CA SER A 18 -23.32 0.10 13.58
C SER A 18 -22.80 1.52 13.34
N ALA A 19 -23.49 2.54 13.88
CA ALA A 19 -23.10 3.94 13.72
C ALA A 19 -21.69 4.24 14.27
N GLU A 20 -21.31 3.64 15.41
CA GLU A 20 -19.97 3.84 15.97
C GLU A 20 -18.91 3.07 15.21
N ARG A 21 -19.24 1.88 14.68
CA ARG A 21 -18.35 1.13 13.79
C ARG A 21 -18.07 1.89 12.49
N GLU A 22 -19.11 2.48 11.90
CA GLU A 22 -19.00 3.33 10.70
C GLU A 22 -18.14 4.57 10.97
N ARG A 23 -18.34 5.24 12.12
CA ARG A 23 -17.50 6.37 12.52
C ARG A 23 -16.02 5.99 12.70
N VAL A 24 -15.75 4.87 13.37
CA VAL A 24 -14.38 4.36 13.52
C VAL A 24 -13.76 4.05 12.17
N ALA A 25 -14.50 3.38 11.28
CA ALA A 25 -14.03 3.08 9.93
C ALA A 25 -13.73 4.35 9.14
N LEU A 26 -14.61 5.36 9.18
CA LEU A 26 -14.44 6.61 8.44
C LEU A 26 -13.25 7.42 8.96
N TYR A 27 -13.08 7.52 10.29
CA TYR A 27 -11.95 8.24 10.89
C TYR A 27 -10.63 7.52 10.61
N GLY A 28 -10.61 6.20 10.76
CA GLY A 28 -9.45 5.37 10.43
C GLY A 28 -9.09 5.50 8.94
N ALA A 29 -10.09 5.52 8.06
CA ALA A 29 -9.87 5.62 6.63
C ALA A 29 -9.20 6.93 6.23
N HIS A 30 -9.60 8.08 6.78
CA HIS A 30 -8.95 9.37 6.49
C HIS A 30 -7.47 9.40 6.89
N LEU A 31 -7.15 8.87 8.08
CA LEU A 31 -5.78 8.80 8.58
C LEU A 31 -4.92 7.88 7.70
N LEU A 32 -5.39 6.65 7.47
CA LEU A 32 -4.69 5.66 6.67
C LEU A 32 -4.55 6.11 5.21
N PHE A 33 -5.54 6.80 4.65
CA PHE A 33 -5.48 7.29 3.27
C PHE A 33 -4.33 8.29 3.10
N THR A 34 -4.15 9.19 4.06
CA THR A 34 -3.04 10.15 4.05
C THR A 34 -1.69 9.45 4.16
N GLU A 35 -1.57 8.48 5.07
CA GLU A 35 -0.35 7.68 5.22
C GLU A 35 -0.01 6.92 3.94
N MET A 36 -0.99 6.21 3.36
CA MET A 36 -0.80 5.41 2.16
C MET A 36 -0.45 6.27 0.94
N LYS A 37 -1.02 7.48 0.81
CA LYS A 37 -0.58 8.42 -0.24
C LYS A 37 0.90 8.78 -0.13
N GLY A 38 1.39 8.98 1.09
CA GLY A 38 2.81 9.21 1.35
C GLY A 38 3.67 8.01 0.94
N ARG A 39 3.26 6.81 1.33
CA ARG A 39 3.97 5.55 0.99
C ARG A 39 3.98 5.29 -0.52
N LEU A 40 2.86 5.51 -1.20
CA LEU A 40 2.77 5.36 -2.66
C LEU A 40 3.70 6.34 -3.38
N ALA A 41 3.73 7.59 -2.93
CA ALA A 41 4.61 8.61 -3.51
C ALA A 41 6.10 8.28 -3.30
N LEU A 42 6.47 7.71 -2.15
CA LEU A 42 7.83 7.24 -1.90
C LEU A 42 8.17 6.05 -2.81
N ALA A 43 7.32 5.02 -2.85
CA ALA A 43 7.53 3.85 -3.70
C ALA A 43 7.67 4.24 -5.18
N ALA A 44 6.81 5.13 -5.68
CA ALA A 44 6.90 5.63 -7.06
C ALA A 44 8.23 6.34 -7.37
N ARG A 45 8.77 7.10 -6.41
CA ARG A 45 10.07 7.77 -6.55
C ARG A 45 11.22 6.76 -6.61
N GLU A 46 11.21 5.77 -5.74
CA GLU A 46 12.23 4.71 -5.72
C GLU A 46 12.17 3.85 -6.99
N LEU A 47 10.98 3.48 -7.46
CA LEU A 47 10.81 2.79 -8.75
C LEU A 47 11.40 3.61 -9.90
N THR A 48 11.15 4.92 -9.93
CA THR A 48 11.70 5.83 -10.95
C THR A 48 13.23 5.92 -10.86
N ARG A 49 13.79 5.93 -9.64
CA ARG A 49 15.24 5.93 -9.40
C ARG A 49 15.90 4.69 -9.98
N PHE A 50 15.37 3.51 -9.71
CA PHE A 50 15.91 2.26 -10.26
C PHE A 50 15.76 2.18 -11.78
N GLN A 51 14.59 2.54 -12.32
CA GLN A 51 14.38 2.59 -13.76
C GLN A 51 15.39 3.51 -14.46
N SER A 52 15.70 4.64 -13.84
CA SER A 52 16.70 5.58 -14.35
C SER A 52 18.12 5.03 -14.24
N LYS A 53 18.47 4.35 -13.13
CA LYS A 53 19.79 3.74 -12.91
C LYS A 53 20.09 2.63 -13.93
N TYR A 54 19.11 1.78 -14.22
CA TYR A 54 19.27 0.60 -15.06
C TYR A 54 18.80 0.79 -16.51
N GLY A 55 18.15 1.91 -16.82
CA GLY A 55 17.66 2.21 -18.17
C GLY A 55 16.55 1.27 -18.66
N MET A 56 15.86 0.56 -17.76
CA MET A 56 14.81 -0.40 -18.08
C MET A 56 13.77 -0.49 -16.95
N THR A 57 12.68 -1.23 -17.18
CA THR A 57 11.69 -1.53 -16.14
C THR A 57 12.04 -2.81 -15.37
N LEU A 58 11.49 -2.97 -14.16
CA LEU A 58 11.67 -4.22 -13.40
C LEU A 58 11.06 -5.41 -14.16
N ALA A 59 9.90 -5.20 -14.80
CA ALA A 59 9.29 -6.21 -15.65
C ALA A 59 10.25 -6.68 -16.76
N ARG A 60 10.94 -5.73 -17.42
CA ARG A 60 11.93 -6.08 -18.42
C ARG A 60 13.14 -6.81 -17.81
N LEU A 61 13.60 -6.37 -16.64
CA LEU A 61 14.69 -7.03 -15.92
C LEU A 61 14.32 -8.48 -15.53
N ASN A 62 13.08 -8.73 -15.11
CA ASN A 62 12.57 -10.05 -14.77
C ASN A 62 12.51 -10.99 -15.99
N GLU A 63 12.25 -10.45 -17.19
CA GLU A 63 12.25 -11.23 -18.44
C GLU A 63 13.67 -11.63 -18.87
N VAL A 64 14.63 -10.69 -18.82
CA VAL A 64 15.99 -10.92 -19.34
C VAL A 64 16.91 -11.57 -18.31
N GLY A 65 16.55 -11.48 -17.02
CA GLY A 65 17.36 -11.90 -15.90
C GLY A 65 18.50 -10.94 -15.59
N LEU A 66 19.09 -11.10 -14.41
CA LEU A 66 20.33 -10.40 -14.08
C LEU A 66 21.49 -10.97 -14.93
N PRO A 67 22.45 -10.12 -15.35
CA PRO A 67 23.65 -10.58 -16.02
C PRO A 67 24.39 -11.65 -15.20
N ALA A 68 25.03 -12.60 -15.87
CA ALA A 68 25.79 -13.66 -15.19
C ALA A 68 27.00 -13.12 -14.38
N ASP A 69 27.50 -11.95 -14.75
CA ASP A 69 28.57 -11.19 -14.10
C ASP A 69 28.04 -10.02 -13.25
N ALA A 70 26.76 -10.03 -12.89
CA ALA A 70 26.15 -9.01 -12.04
C ALA A 70 26.93 -8.81 -10.74
N SER A 71 27.19 -7.56 -10.39
CA SER A 71 27.81 -7.21 -9.12
C SER A 71 26.88 -7.53 -7.95
N LEU A 72 27.44 -7.63 -6.75
CA LEU A 72 26.64 -7.73 -5.51
C LEU A 72 25.64 -6.57 -5.39
N GLU A 73 26.07 -5.35 -5.70
CA GLU A 73 25.21 -4.17 -5.72
C GLU A 73 24.02 -4.34 -6.68
N THR A 74 24.23 -4.96 -7.84
CA THR A 74 23.16 -5.22 -8.81
C THR A 74 22.14 -6.22 -8.24
N HIS A 75 22.59 -7.23 -7.49
CA HIS A 75 21.69 -8.16 -6.80
C HIS A 75 20.90 -7.49 -5.67
N GLU A 76 21.55 -6.65 -4.86
CA GLU A 76 20.90 -5.92 -3.77
C GLU A 76 19.85 -4.94 -4.30
N ASP A 77 20.20 -4.19 -5.34
CA ASP A 77 19.28 -3.29 -6.03
C ASP A 77 18.07 -4.03 -6.61
N TYR A 78 18.27 -5.21 -7.19
CA TYR A 78 17.16 -6.01 -7.70
C TYR A 78 16.16 -6.41 -6.59
N VAL A 79 16.69 -6.83 -5.43
CA VAL A 79 15.86 -7.17 -4.27
C VAL A 79 15.13 -5.94 -3.75
N GLU A 80 15.83 -4.81 -3.60
CA GLU A 80 15.22 -3.57 -3.13
C GLU A 80 14.15 -3.07 -4.11
N TRP A 81 14.45 -3.05 -5.40
CA TRP A 81 13.52 -2.64 -6.46
C TRP A 81 12.26 -3.51 -6.46
N SER A 82 12.41 -4.82 -6.32
CA SER A 82 11.27 -5.75 -6.18
C SER A 82 10.43 -5.44 -4.94
N GLY A 83 11.06 -5.13 -3.82
CA GLY A 83 10.37 -4.71 -2.60
C GLY A 83 9.57 -3.40 -2.78
N TRP A 84 10.13 -2.42 -3.48
CA TRP A 84 9.43 -1.18 -3.80
C TRP A 84 8.28 -1.39 -4.78
N GLN A 85 8.40 -2.31 -5.73
CA GLN A 85 7.31 -2.67 -6.65
C GLN A 85 6.13 -3.28 -5.88
N ALA A 86 6.40 -4.25 -5.00
CA ALA A 86 5.37 -4.82 -4.13
C ALA A 86 4.73 -3.75 -3.24
N THR A 87 5.53 -2.87 -2.64
CA THR A 87 5.03 -1.76 -1.82
C THR A 87 4.11 -0.84 -2.62
N TYR A 88 4.46 -0.51 -3.86
CA TYR A 88 3.65 0.32 -4.74
C TYR A 88 2.28 -0.32 -5.01
N GLU A 89 2.27 -1.59 -5.40
CA GLU A 89 1.06 -2.36 -5.72
C GLU A 89 0.13 -2.52 -4.51
N GLU A 90 0.69 -2.95 -3.37
CA GLU A 90 -0.05 -3.11 -2.12
C GLU A 90 -0.66 -1.79 -1.66
N THR A 91 0.13 -0.72 -1.69
CA THR A 91 -0.34 0.61 -1.27
C THR A 91 -1.43 1.14 -2.19
N HIS A 92 -1.31 0.89 -3.50
CA HIS A 92 -2.34 1.27 -4.48
C HIS A 92 -3.67 0.56 -4.18
N GLN A 93 -3.63 -0.76 -3.94
CA GLN A 93 -4.84 -1.53 -3.64
C GLN A 93 -5.52 -1.09 -2.34
N ILE A 94 -4.73 -0.75 -1.31
CA ILE A 94 -5.25 -0.21 -0.05
C ILE A 94 -5.90 1.16 -0.29
N LEU A 95 -5.28 2.04 -1.09
CA LEU A 95 -5.84 3.35 -1.41
C LEU A 95 -7.19 3.25 -2.13
N GLU A 96 -7.35 2.34 -3.08
CA GLU A 96 -8.63 2.09 -3.75
C GLU A 96 -9.72 1.67 -2.75
N THR A 97 -9.38 0.78 -1.81
CA THR A 97 -10.31 0.32 -0.77
C THR A 97 -10.71 1.46 0.17
N LEU A 98 -9.73 2.25 0.60
CA LEU A 98 -9.96 3.39 1.48
C LEU A 98 -10.79 4.48 0.78
N GLN A 99 -10.54 4.73 -0.51
CA GLN A 99 -11.31 5.67 -1.30
C GLN A 99 -12.80 5.28 -1.36
N ALA A 100 -13.11 4.01 -1.59
CA ALA A 100 -14.49 3.52 -1.59
C ALA A 100 -15.20 3.76 -0.24
N ILE A 101 -14.49 3.56 0.89
CA ILE A 101 -15.03 3.84 2.23
C ILE A 101 -15.32 5.34 2.41
N LEU A 102 -14.38 6.19 2.00
CA LEU A 102 -14.51 7.65 2.12
C LEU A 102 -15.67 8.20 1.26
N GLU A 103 -15.81 7.70 0.03
CA GLU A 103 -16.90 8.09 -0.87
C GLU A 103 -18.27 7.69 -0.32
N ALA A 104 -18.39 6.45 0.22
CA ALA A 104 -19.61 6.00 0.87
C ALA A 104 -19.96 6.85 2.11
N GLY A 105 -18.97 7.22 2.92
CA GLY A 105 -19.15 8.07 4.09
C GLY A 105 -19.60 9.50 3.75
N ASN A 106 -19.08 10.09 2.67
CA ASN A 106 -19.45 11.44 2.22
C ASN A 106 -20.85 11.51 1.60
N ALA A 107 -21.31 10.43 0.97
CA ALA A 107 -22.68 10.32 0.48
C ALA A 107 -23.70 10.34 1.63
N PHE A 108 -23.35 9.73 2.77
CA PHE A 108 -24.21 9.65 3.96
C PHE A 108 -24.37 11.02 4.68
N THR A 109 -23.32 11.82 4.74
CA THR A 109 -23.34 13.15 5.39
C THR A 109 -24.02 14.23 4.54
N SER A 110 -24.19 14.00 3.24
CA SER A 110 -24.89 14.94 2.34
C SER A 110 -26.42 14.79 2.37
N THR A 111 -26.93 13.72 2.98
CA THR A 111 -28.38 13.41 3.07
C THR A 111 -28.97 13.52 4.47
N SER A 112 -28.17 13.91 5.47
CA SER A 112 -28.58 14.11 6.88
C SER A 112 -28.54 15.59 7.24
#